data_AF-A0A0E2P1J8-F1
#
_entry.id   AF-A0A0E2P1J8-F1
#
_cell.length_a   1.000
_cell.length_b   1.000
_cell.length_c   1.000
_cell.angle_alpha   90.00
_cell.angle_beta   90.00
_cell.angle_gamma   90.00
#
_symmetry.space_group_name_H-M   'P 1'
#
loop_
_entity.id
_entity.type
_entity.pdbx_description
1 polymer ?
#
loop_
_entity_poly.entity_id
_entity_poly.type
_entity_poly.pdbx_seq_one_letter_code
_entity_poly.pdbx_strand_id
1 'polypeptide(L)'
;MTDPASGAIAVESNRLDGVQLAQIDCVRVAKTNRQDVPIRREGKRRLRAARPSFRAGDTSLCPVLRQPLPEFSAVFFRSNLMTVRKKVPFVTFLTRVHDKSVQGPNPYRWQEKTSDDYFAGKRVILFSLPGAFTPTCSTYQLPKFEELYDEFAKQGIDAIYCLSVNDAFVMNAWGKSLGLKQVQLIPDGSGEFTRKMGMLVAKDNLGFGMRSWRYAALINNGVVEHWFEEEGFSDNCEADPYGVSSPQNVLETLRAAA
;
A
#
# COMPACT_ATOMS: atom_id res chain seq x y z
N MET A 1 31.94 -18.33 66.43
CA MET A 1 31.53 -19.74 66.28
C MET A 1 30.05 -19.73 65.93
N THR A 2 29.51 -20.32 64.88
CA THR A 2 29.96 -20.96 63.63
C THR A 2 28.63 -21.30 62.96
N ASP A 3 28.47 -20.93 61.69
CA ASP A 3 27.40 -21.38 60.80
C ASP A 3 27.53 -22.90 60.52
N PRO A 4 26.44 -23.61 60.15
CA PRO A 4 26.49 -24.32 58.88
C PRO A 4 25.16 -24.37 58.08
N ALA A 5 25.23 -23.88 56.84
CA ALA A 5 24.89 -24.52 55.55
C ALA A 5 23.71 -25.52 55.40
N SER A 6 22.76 -25.14 54.52
CA SER A 6 22.03 -25.98 53.53
C SER A 6 21.03 -25.05 52.82
N GLY A 7 21.02 -24.77 51.50
CA GLY A 7 21.19 -25.65 50.35
C GLY A 7 19.81 -25.92 49.71
N ALA A 8 19.33 -25.06 48.80
CA ALA A 8 18.40 -25.41 47.70
C ALA A 8 18.01 -24.17 46.87
N ILE A 9 18.35 -24.20 45.58
CA ILE A 9 17.81 -23.32 44.53
C ILE A 9 16.47 -23.90 44.11
N ALA A 10 15.37 -23.17 44.32
CA ALA A 10 14.05 -23.53 43.80
C ALA A 10 13.74 -22.67 42.57
N VAL A 11 13.69 -23.33 41.42
CA VAL A 11 13.17 -22.80 40.16
C VAL A 11 11.65 -22.95 40.23
N GLU A 12 10.92 -21.86 40.38
CA GLU A 12 9.47 -21.90 40.44
C GLU A 12 8.90 -21.87 39.00
N SER A 13 8.51 -23.05 38.54
CA SER A 13 7.77 -23.26 37.30
C SER A 13 6.32 -22.86 37.50
N ASN A 14 5.92 -21.66 37.05
CA ASN A 14 4.51 -21.32 36.96
C ASN A 14 3.90 -21.90 35.68
N ARG A 15 3.19 -23.01 35.91
CA ARG A 15 2.21 -23.65 35.03
C ARG A 15 1.19 -22.61 34.55
N LEU A 16 1.09 -22.45 33.23
CA LEU A 16 -0.02 -21.75 32.59
C LEU A 16 -1.14 -22.76 32.38
N ASP A 17 -2.05 -22.87 33.34
CA ASP A 17 -3.30 -23.62 33.18
C ASP A 17 -4.42 -22.65 32.79
N GLY A 18 -5.05 -22.86 31.63
CA GLY A 18 -6.39 -22.33 31.37
C GLY A 18 -6.64 -21.54 30.07
N VAL A 19 -6.17 -22.02 28.91
CA VAL A 19 -6.78 -21.59 27.63
C VAL A 19 -7.30 -22.80 26.89
N GLN A 20 -8.63 -22.87 26.81
CA GLN A 20 -9.38 -23.82 26.02
C GLN A 20 -9.14 -23.51 24.54
N LEU A 21 -8.31 -24.32 23.88
CA LEU A 21 -8.11 -24.29 22.43
C LEU A 21 -9.43 -24.68 21.75
N ALA A 22 -10.12 -23.70 21.16
CA ALA A 22 -11.17 -23.98 20.20
C ALA A 22 -10.51 -24.60 18.95
N GLN A 23 -10.73 -25.90 18.75
CA GLN A 23 -10.43 -26.58 17.50
C GLN A 23 -11.23 -25.93 16.37
N ILE A 24 -10.52 -25.36 15.40
CA ILE A 24 -11.09 -25.04 14.09
C ILE A 24 -11.00 -26.31 13.26
N ASP A 25 -12.14 -26.92 12.98
CA ASP A 25 -12.24 -28.04 12.05
C ASP A 25 -11.74 -27.62 10.66
N CYS A 26 -10.64 -28.21 10.23
CA CYS A 26 -10.15 -28.09 8.86
C CYS A 26 -11.18 -28.68 7.90
N VAL A 27 -11.76 -27.81 7.07
CA VAL A 27 -12.58 -28.22 5.93
C VAL A 27 -11.73 -29.08 4.99
N ARG A 28 -12.22 -30.29 4.78
CA ARG A 28 -11.71 -31.36 3.93
C ARG A 28 -11.65 -30.86 2.48
N VAL A 29 -10.44 -30.62 1.95
CA VAL A 29 -10.23 -30.37 0.52
C VAL A 29 -10.46 -31.69 -0.24
N ALA A 30 -11.56 -31.75 -0.98
CA ALA A 30 -11.83 -32.85 -1.91
C ALA A 30 -10.80 -32.82 -3.04
N LYS A 31 -10.03 -33.91 -3.17
CA LYS A 31 -9.17 -34.16 -4.32
C LYS A 31 -10.05 -34.38 -5.55
N THR A 32 -10.06 -33.45 -6.49
CA THR A 32 -10.57 -33.70 -7.85
C THR A 32 -9.43 -34.15 -8.76
N ASN A 33 -9.72 -35.24 -9.45
CA ASN A 33 -8.82 -36.07 -10.22
C ASN A 33 -8.35 -35.32 -11.48
N ARG A 34 -7.03 -35.26 -11.71
CA ARG A 34 -6.46 -34.85 -13.00
C ARG A 34 -6.85 -35.91 -14.03
N GLN A 35 -7.56 -35.51 -15.08
CA GLN A 35 -7.65 -36.30 -16.30
C GLN A 35 -6.73 -35.67 -17.35
N ASP A 36 -5.78 -36.49 -17.80
CA ASP A 36 -4.82 -36.21 -18.83
C ASP A 36 -5.50 -35.93 -20.18
N VAL A 37 -5.13 -34.83 -20.83
CA VAL A 37 -5.50 -34.51 -22.21
C VAL A 37 -4.32 -34.88 -23.12
N PRO A 38 -4.50 -35.69 -24.18
CA PRO A 38 -3.40 -36.11 -25.02
C PRO A 38 -2.98 -35.00 -26.00
N ILE A 39 -1.69 -34.72 -26.03
CA ILE A 39 -1.05 -33.82 -26.99
C ILE A 39 -0.96 -34.52 -28.36
N ARG A 40 -1.77 -34.08 -29.32
CA ARG A 40 -1.67 -34.51 -30.73
C ARG A 40 -0.61 -33.66 -31.44
N ARG A 41 0.44 -34.33 -31.95
CA ARG A 41 1.46 -33.72 -32.83
C ARG A 41 0.90 -33.60 -34.25
N GLU A 42 0.84 -32.37 -34.79
CA GLU A 42 0.59 -32.15 -36.21
C GLU A 42 1.62 -31.19 -36.83
N GLY A 43 2.37 -31.73 -37.79
CA GLY A 43 2.68 -31.12 -39.09
C GLY A 43 3.37 -29.76 -39.15
N LYS A 44 4.71 -29.76 -39.30
CA LYS A 44 5.47 -28.63 -39.84
C LYS A 44 5.01 -28.33 -41.29
N ARG A 45 4.39 -27.17 -41.53
CA ARG A 45 4.35 -26.54 -42.86
C ARG A 45 5.20 -25.27 -42.85
N ARG A 46 6.25 -25.28 -43.68
CA ARG A 46 7.12 -24.13 -43.97
C ARG A 46 6.34 -23.07 -44.72
N LEU A 47 6.18 -21.88 -44.14
CA LEU A 47 5.81 -20.66 -44.86
C LEU A 47 7.10 -19.92 -45.23
N ARG A 48 7.31 -19.71 -46.54
CA ARG A 48 8.39 -18.89 -47.08
C ARG A 48 8.02 -17.42 -46.89
N ALA A 49 8.82 -16.67 -46.14
CA ALA A 49 8.72 -15.22 -46.06
C ALA A 49 9.36 -14.59 -47.30
N ALA A 50 8.57 -13.81 -48.05
CA ALA A 50 9.09 -12.93 -49.10
C ALA A 50 9.75 -11.70 -48.44
N ARG A 51 11.01 -11.45 -48.78
CA ARG A 51 11.75 -10.23 -48.42
C ARG A 51 11.49 -9.15 -49.47
N PRO A 52 11.08 -7.93 -49.12
CA PRO A 52 11.26 -6.80 -50.01
C PRO A 52 12.68 -6.24 -49.85
N SER A 53 13.41 -6.17 -50.95
CA SER A 53 14.68 -5.46 -51.07
C SER A 53 14.43 -3.95 -51.13
N PHE A 54 14.87 -3.21 -50.12
CA PHE A 54 14.94 -1.74 -50.19
C PHE A 54 16.33 -1.34 -50.70
N ARG A 55 16.36 -0.57 -51.79
CA ARG A 55 17.58 0.02 -52.35
C ARG A 55 17.98 1.23 -51.49
N ALA A 56 19.26 1.27 -51.12
CA ALA A 56 19.89 2.46 -50.56
C ALA A 56 20.08 3.51 -51.67
N GLY A 57 19.64 4.74 -51.42
CA GLY A 57 19.94 5.91 -52.22
C GLY A 57 20.47 7.01 -51.29
N ASP A 58 21.66 7.50 -51.60
CA ASP A 58 22.34 8.62 -50.96
C ASP A 58 21.50 9.91 -50.97
N THR A 59 21.61 10.74 -49.93
CA THR A 59 22.36 12.03 -50.00
C THR A 59 22.14 12.90 -48.75
N SER A 60 23.28 13.29 -48.17
CA SER A 60 23.62 14.62 -47.63
C SER A 60 22.76 15.35 -46.59
N LEU A 61 23.41 15.61 -45.44
CA LEU A 61 23.49 16.88 -44.69
C LEU A 61 22.28 17.34 -43.86
N CYS A 62 22.41 17.18 -42.54
CA CYS A 62 22.06 18.16 -41.50
C CYS A 62 22.56 17.65 -40.12
N PRO A 63 23.62 18.21 -39.51
CA PRO A 63 24.04 17.83 -38.17
C PRO A 63 23.42 18.81 -37.17
N VAL A 64 22.17 18.57 -36.77
CA VAL A 64 21.56 19.29 -35.65
C VAL A 64 20.95 18.27 -34.69
N LEU A 65 21.62 18.13 -33.55
CA LEU A 65 21.10 17.66 -32.26
C LEU A 65 20.24 16.37 -32.29
N ARG A 66 20.92 15.22 -32.28
CA ARG A 66 20.37 14.00 -31.64
C ARG A 66 21.06 13.80 -30.30
N GLN A 67 20.64 14.55 -29.30
CA GLN A 67 20.80 14.09 -27.93
C GLN A 67 19.71 13.04 -27.68
N PRO A 68 20.03 11.85 -27.15
CA PRO A 68 19.00 10.90 -26.75
C PRO A 68 18.18 11.55 -25.64
N LEU A 69 16.87 11.70 -25.87
CA LEU A 69 15.93 12.00 -24.80
C LEU A 69 16.09 10.88 -23.75
N PRO A 70 16.16 11.21 -22.45
CA PRO A 70 16.20 10.20 -21.42
C PRO A 70 14.97 9.30 -21.60
N GLU A 71 15.17 7.99 -21.56
CA GLU A 71 14.09 7.01 -21.51
C GLU A 71 13.34 7.15 -20.18
N PHE A 72 12.58 8.23 -20.03
CA PHE A 72 11.43 8.25 -19.15
C PHE A 72 10.49 7.20 -19.72
N SER A 73 10.53 6.02 -19.11
CA SER A 73 9.73 4.86 -19.47
C SER A 73 8.30 5.29 -19.85
N ALA A 74 7.93 5.08 -21.11
CA ALA A 74 6.59 5.40 -21.61
C ALA A 74 5.46 4.65 -20.86
N VAL A 75 5.82 3.65 -20.04
CA VAL A 75 4.92 2.94 -19.12
C VAL A 75 4.51 3.84 -17.95
N PHE A 76 5.44 4.62 -17.40
CA PHE A 76 5.21 5.52 -16.26
C PHE A 76 4.27 6.68 -16.62
N PHE A 77 4.41 7.23 -17.83
CA PHE A 77 3.53 8.29 -18.32
C PHE A 77 2.11 7.80 -18.66
N ARG A 78 1.96 6.51 -19.01
CA ARG A 78 0.66 5.91 -19.35
C ARG A 78 -0.18 5.52 -18.14
N SER A 79 0.42 5.01 -17.05
CA SER A 79 -0.34 4.65 -15.84
C SER A 79 -0.88 5.89 -15.12
N ASN A 80 -0.06 6.94 -15.02
CA ASN A 80 -0.39 8.17 -14.30
C ASN A 80 -1.58 8.92 -14.92
N LEU A 81 -1.63 9.01 -16.26
CA LEU A 81 -2.75 9.63 -16.99
C LEU A 81 -4.07 8.84 -16.85
N MET A 82 -4.00 7.53 -16.60
CA MET A 82 -5.19 6.69 -16.47
C MET A 82 -5.85 6.81 -15.10
N THR A 83 -5.15 7.22 -14.05
CA THR A 83 -5.71 7.31 -12.70
C THR A 83 -6.26 8.70 -12.40
N VAL A 84 -5.61 9.75 -12.91
CA VAL A 84 -6.07 11.13 -12.80
C VAL A 84 -7.45 11.29 -13.47
N ARG A 85 -8.34 12.07 -12.84
CA ARG A 85 -9.76 12.29 -13.20
C ARG A 85 -10.69 11.10 -13.01
N LYS A 86 -10.23 9.96 -12.50
CA LYS A 86 -11.13 8.86 -12.10
C LYS A 86 -11.63 9.04 -10.68
N LYS A 87 -12.83 8.54 -10.42
CA LYS A 87 -13.33 8.40 -9.06
C LYS A 87 -12.60 7.28 -8.34
N VAL A 88 -12.30 7.49 -7.07
CA VAL A 88 -11.84 6.43 -6.17
C VAL A 88 -12.90 5.33 -6.06
N PRO A 89 -12.49 4.07 -5.86
CA PRO A 89 -13.43 2.97 -5.75
C PRO A 89 -14.28 3.13 -4.50
N PHE A 90 -15.56 2.76 -4.62
CA PHE A 90 -16.44 2.64 -3.47
C PHE A 90 -16.14 1.33 -2.72
N VAL A 91 -15.81 1.47 -1.44
CA VAL A 91 -15.46 0.42 -0.47
C VAL A 91 -16.01 0.80 0.91
N THR A 92 -16.39 -0.21 1.69
CA THR A 92 -16.72 -0.09 3.12
C THR A 92 -15.59 -0.62 3.98
N PHE A 93 -14.99 0.24 4.78
CA PHE A 93 -13.94 -0.07 5.73
C PHE A 93 -14.53 -0.43 7.10
N LEU A 94 -14.11 -1.57 7.66
CA LEU A 94 -14.44 -1.95 9.03
C LEU A 94 -13.45 -1.31 9.99
N THR A 95 -13.85 -0.19 10.58
CA THR A 95 -12.99 0.59 11.48
C THR A 95 -13.34 0.31 12.94
N ARG A 96 -12.39 0.61 13.83
CA ARG A 96 -12.63 0.63 15.28
C ARG A 96 -12.45 2.04 15.80
N VAL A 97 -13.49 2.61 16.38
CA VAL A 97 -13.46 3.99 16.89
C VAL A 97 -13.54 3.98 18.41
N HIS A 98 -12.70 4.78 19.04
CA HIS A 98 -12.69 4.93 20.49
C HIS A 98 -14.01 5.53 20.96
N ASP A 99 -14.64 4.90 21.94
CA ASP A 99 -15.92 5.28 22.49
C ASP A 99 -15.84 5.33 24.01
N LYS A 100 -16.00 6.54 24.57
CA LYS A 100 -15.95 6.76 26.02
C LYS A 100 -17.12 6.10 26.77
N SER A 101 -18.21 5.74 26.08
CA SER A 101 -19.34 5.03 26.67
C SER A 101 -19.09 3.52 26.82
N VAL A 102 -18.12 2.97 26.08
CA VAL A 102 -17.73 1.57 26.18
C VAL A 102 -16.79 1.41 27.37
N GLN A 103 -17.24 0.71 28.41
CA GLN A 103 -16.46 0.44 29.61
C GLN A 103 -15.48 -0.73 29.38
N GLY A 104 -14.36 -0.73 30.12
CA GLY A 104 -13.39 -1.82 30.13
C GLY A 104 -12.07 -1.51 29.41
N PRO A 105 -11.16 -2.50 29.31
CA PRO A 105 -9.79 -2.29 28.84
C PRO A 105 -9.68 -2.01 27.32
N ASN A 106 -10.75 -2.24 26.56
CA ASN A 106 -10.81 -1.99 25.12
C ASN A 106 -12.03 -1.12 24.75
N PRO A 107 -11.97 0.21 25.02
CA PRO A 107 -13.08 1.14 24.81
C PRO A 107 -13.23 1.53 23.32
N TYR A 108 -13.30 0.53 22.43
CA TYR A 108 -13.48 0.73 21.00
C TYR A 108 -14.72 -0.02 20.53
N ARG A 109 -15.52 0.59 19.66
CA ARG A 109 -16.62 -0.07 18.95
C ARG A 109 -16.32 -0.23 17.47
N TRP A 110 -17.00 -1.18 16.83
CA TRP A 110 -17.01 -1.30 15.38
C TRP A 110 -17.77 -0.12 14.76
N GLN A 111 -17.23 0.42 13.68
CA GLN A 111 -17.89 1.42 12.85
C GLN A 111 -17.55 1.16 11.40
N GLU A 112 -18.57 1.02 10.57
CA GLU A 112 -18.42 1.02 9.12
C GLU A 112 -18.19 2.46 8.64
N LYS A 113 -17.19 2.65 7.79
CA LYS A 113 -16.96 3.90 7.07
C LYS A 113 -16.82 3.59 5.60
N THR A 114 -17.55 4.30 4.76
CA THR A 114 -17.50 4.16 3.31
C THR A 114 -16.43 5.07 2.72
N SER A 115 -16.10 4.87 1.45
CA SER A 115 -15.22 5.77 0.71
C SER A 115 -15.80 7.19 0.65
N ASP A 116 -17.12 7.35 0.58
CA ASP A 116 -17.76 8.67 0.55
C ASP A 116 -17.59 9.41 1.89
N ASP A 117 -17.60 8.71 3.04
CA ASP A 117 -17.34 9.33 4.35
C ASP A 117 -15.94 10.00 4.41
N TYR A 118 -14.98 9.43 3.68
CA TYR A 118 -13.62 9.95 3.59
C TYR A 118 -13.47 11.00 2.49
N PHE A 119 -14.04 10.80 1.30
CA PHE A 119 -13.66 11.55 0.10
C PHE A 119 -14.75 12.47 -0.48
N ALA A 120 -16.03 12.28 -0.15
CA ALA A 120 -17.11 13.09 -0.71
C ALA A 120 -17.13 14.50 -0.10
N GLY A 121 -17.28 15.51 -0.94
CA GLY A 121 -17.37 16.92 -0.54
C GLY A 121 -16.12 17.51 0.10
N LYS A 122 -14.97 16.81 0.03
CA LYS A 122 -13.69 17.23 0.61
C LYS A 122 -12.58 17.18 -0.43
N ARG A 123 -11.56 18.01 -0.25
CA ARG A 123 -10.28 17.91 -0.93
C ARG A 123 -9.25 17.37 0.05
N VAL A 124 -8.74 16.17 -0.19
CA VAL A 124 -7.95 15.41 0.77
C VAL A 124 -6.67 14.88 0.16
N ILE A 125 -5.69 14.63 1.02
CA ILE A 125 -4.52 13.83 0.69
C ILE A 125 -4.78 12.40 1.15
N LEU A 126 -4.68 11.44 0.25
CA LEU A 126 -4.55 10.03 0.60
C LEU A 126 -3.11 9.59 0.33
N PHE A 127 -2.42 9.03 1.31
CA PHE A 127 -1.17 8.33 1.05
C PHE A 127 -1.24 6.90 1.56
N SER A 128 -0.58 6.01 0.83
CA SER A 128 -0.54 4.60 1.13
C SER A 128 0.88 4.09 1.31
N LEU A 129 1.00 3.02 2.08
CA LEU A 129 2.27 2.43 2.46
C LEU A 129 2.16 0.91 2.64
N PRO A 130 3.30 0.18 2.62
CA PRO A 130 3.29 -1.28 2.67
C PRO A 130 2.80 -1.91 3.99
N GLY A 131 2.98 -1.23 5.13
CA GLY A 131 2.55 -1.78 6.41
C GLY A 131 2.85 -0.91 7.62
N ALA A 132 1.94 -0.95 8.59
CA ALA A 132 2.16 -0.40 9.93
C ALA A 132 3.41 -1.00 10.59
N PHE A 133 4.05 -0.23 11.48
CA PHE A 133 5.28 -0.59 12.22
C PHE A 133 6.54 -0.86 11.37
N THR A 134 6.49 -0.71 10.04
CA THR A 134 7.69 -0.84 9.20
C THR A 134 8.58 0.42 9.28
N PRO A 135 9.92 0.32 9.10
CA PRO A 135 10.85 1.41 9.41
C PRO A 135 10.57 2.72 8.67
N THR A 136 10.58 2.71 7.34
CA THR A 136 10.38 3.92 6.52
C THR A 136 9.04 4.61 6.80
N CYS A 137 8.00 3.80 6.99
CA CYS A 137 6.64 4.25 7.25
C CYS A 137 6.51 4.92 8.62
N SER A 138 7.17 4.36 9.64
CA SER A 138 7.05 4.80 11.04
C SER A 138 8.04 5.90 11.41
N THR A 139 9.16 6.01 10.70
CA THR A 139 10.21 7.01 10.98
C THR A 139 10.06 8.26 10.13
N TYR A 140 9.62 8.15 8.87
CA TYR A 140 9.66 9.26 7.93
C TYR A 140 8.28 9.63 7.39
N GLN A 141 7.61 8.73 6.67
CA GLN A 141 6.46 9.12 5.85
C GLN A 141 5.29 9.66 6.68
N LEU A 142 4.71 8.82 7.55
CA LEU A 142 3.54 9.21 8.35
C LEU A 142 3.85 10.34 9.34
N PRO A 143 4.95 10.30 10.13
CA PRO A 143 5.28 11.41 11.03
C PRO A 143 5.45 12.75 10.30
N LYS A 144 6.00 12.75 9.09
CA LYS A 144 6.21 14.00 8.35
C LYS A 144 4.91 14.58 7.78
N PHE A 145 3.95 13.74 7.38
CA PHE A 145 2.60 14.21 7.05
C PHE A 145 1.89 14.81 8.27
N GLU A 146 2.06 14.23 9.46
CA GLU A 146 1.52 14.78 10.71
C GLU A 146 2.15 16.14 11.06
N GLU A 147 3.47 16.27 10.92
CA GLU A 147 4.20 17.53 11.18
C GLU A 147 3.77 18.65 10.23
N LEU A 148 3.57 18.34 8.94
CA LEU A 148 3.21 19.31 7.90
C LEU A 148 1.70 19.49 7.73
N TYR A 149 0.87 18.88 8.58
CA TYR A 149 -0.59 18.89 8.44
C TYR A 149 -1.16 20.31 8.28
N ASP A 150 -0.72 21.24 9.14
CA ASP A 150 -1.21 22.62 9.14
C ASP A 150 -0.80 23.38 7.85
N GLU A 151 0.35 23.04 7.27
CA GLU A 151 0.78 23.60 5.99
C GLU A 151 -0.10 23.11 4.83
N PHE A 152 -0.50 21.84 4.84
CA PHE A 152 -1.47 21.32 3.88
C PHE A 152 -2.85 21.96 4.05
N ALA A 153 -3.30 22.16 5.29
CA ALA A 153 -4.57 22.82 5.58
C ALA A 153 -4.60 24.25 5.01
N LYS A 154 -3.48 25.01 5.11
CA LYS A 154 -3.34 26.34 4.47
C LYS A 154 -3.44 26.31 2.95
N GLN A 155 -3.15 25.17 2.31
CA GLN A 155 -3.30 24.96 0.86
C GLN A 155 -4.70 24.44 0.47
N GLY A 156 -5.68 24.47 1.39
CA GLY A 156 -7.05 24.05 1.12
C GLY A 156 -7.26 22.54 1.12
N ILE A 157 -6.45 21.79 1.89
CA ILE A 157 -6.67 20.37 2.15
C ILE A 157 -7.48 20.20 3.44
N ASP A 158 -8.63 19.54 3.35
CA ASP A 158 -9.56 19.35 4.46
C ASP A 158 -9.11 18.24 5.42
N ALA A 159 -8.45 17.20 4.89
CA ALA A 159 -8.00 16.05 5.67
C ALA A 159 -6.84 15.32 5.00
N ILE A 160 -6.07 14.60 5.82
CA ILE A 160 -5.00 13.71 5.39
C ILE A 160 -5.29 12.30 5.91
N TYR A 161 -5.28 11.33 5.00
CA TYR A 161 -5.56 9.93 5.27
C TYR A 161 -4.35 9.05 4.94
N CYS A 162 -3.95 8.23 5.91
CA CYS A 162 -2.96 7.18 5.74
C CYS A 162 -3.64 5.82 5.59
N LEU A 163 -3.45 5.14 4.47
CA LEU A 163 -4.06 3.84 4.18
C LEU A 163 -3.01 2.73 4.12
N SER A 164 -3.29 1.62 4.80
CA SER A 164 -2.47 0.41 4.74
C SER A 164 -3.34 -0.84 4.70
N VAL A 165 -2.79 -1.92 4.12
CA VAL A 165 -3.38 -3.26 4.15
C VAL A 165 -3.10 -3.88 5.52
N ASN A 166 -3.78 -3.35 6.53
CA ASN A 166 -3.74 -3.79 7.92
C ASN A 166 -5.14 -3.66 8.53
N ASP A 167 -5.46 -4.50 9.51
CA ASP A 167 -6.71 -4.41 10.24
C ASP A 167 -6.75 -3.19 11.18
N ALA A 168 -7.95 -2.87 11.66
CA ALA A 168 -8.20 -1.70 12.50
C ALA A 168 -7.49 -1.75 13.86
N PHE A 169 -7.21 -2.93 14.41
CA PHE A 169 -6.54 -3.03 15.71
C PHE A 169 -5.08 -2.61 15.57
N VAL A 170 -4.39 -3.15 14.56
CA VAL A 170 -3.01 -2.80 14.25
C VAL A 170 -2.89 -1.31 13.92
N MET A 171 -3.77 -0.79 13.05
CA MET A 171 -3.72 0.63 12.68
C MET A 171 -3.95 1.54 13.89
N ASN A 172 -4.92 1.24 14.77
CA ASN A 172 -5.16 2.04 15.97
C ASN A 172 -3.97 2.02 16.95
N ALA A 173 -3.40 0.83 17.19
CA ALA A 173 -2.24 0.69 18.06
C ALA A 173 -1.03 1.46 17.50
N TRP A 174 -0.83 1.39 16.18
CA TRP A 174 0.24 2.10 15.49
C TRP A 174 0.08 3.62 15.56
N GLY A 175 -1.10 4.15 15.23
CA GLY A 175 -1.38 5.57 15.35
C GLY A 175 -1.18 6.11 16.77
N LYS A 176 -1.59 5.33 17.78
CA LYS A 176 -1.34 5.66 19.19
C LYS A 176 0.15 5.66 19.52
N SER A 177 0.92 4.69 19.02
CA SER A 177 2.37 4.59 19.27
C SER A 177 3.16 5.78 18.69
N LEU A 178 2.67 6.35 17.58
CA LEU A 178 3.25 7.52 16.94
C LEU A 178 2.72 8.84 17.50
N GLY A 179 1.72 8.81 18.39
CA GLY A 179 1.13 10.01 18.97
C GLY A 179 0.40 10.89 17.96
N LEU A 180 -0.19 10.30 16.91
CA LEU A 180 -0.94 11.04 15.89
C LEU A 180 -2.10 11.81 16.50
N LYS A 181 -2.32 13.02 16.00
CA LYS A 181 -3.41 13.92 16.42
C LYS A 181 -4.32 14.29 15.26
N GLN A 182 -3.75 14.50 14.07
CA GLN A 182 -4.47 15.08 12.93
C GLN A 182 -4.66 14.10 11.78
N VAL A 183 -3.60 13.39 11.35
CA VAL A 183 -3.67 12.39 10.29
C VAL A 183 -4.54 11.22 10.73
N GLN A 184 -5.51 10.87 9.90
CA GLN A 184 -6.42 9.76 10.17
C GLN A 184 -5.97 8.48 9.45
N LEU A 185 -6.16 7.34 10.11
CA LEU A 185 -5.75 6.04 9.59
C LEU A 185 -6.95 5.30 8.98
N ILE A 186 -6.77 4.74 7.79
CA ILE A 186 -7.75 3.89 7.10
C ILE A 186 -7.24 2.44 7.09
N PRO A 187 -7.92 1.53 7.81
CA PRO A 187 -7.56 0.11 7.83
C PRO A 187 -8.17 -0.64 6.64
N ASP A 188 -7.45 -0.71 5.52
CA ASP A 188 -7.85 -1.53 4.36
C ASP A 188 -7.46 -3.00 4.59
N GLY A 189 -7.94 -3.59 5.68
CA GLY A 189 -7.47 -4.90 6.15
C GLY A 189 -7.67 -6.06 5.18
N SER A 190 -8.64 -5.95 4.26
CA SER A 190 -8.87 -6.94 3.19
C SER A 190 -8.15 -6.59 1.88
N GLY A 191 -7.45 -5.45 1.82
CA GLY A 191 -6.80 -4.93 0.63
C GLY A 191 -7.78 -4.58 -0.50
N GLU A 192 -9.07 -4.39 -0.20
CA GLU A 192 -10.11 -4.27 -1.22
C GLU A 192 -9.99 -2.93 -1.96
N PHE A 193 -9.80 -1.85 -1.20
CA PHE A 193 -9.61 -0.52 -1.78
C PHE A 193 -8.31 -0.48 -2.58
N THR A 194 -7.22 -0.97 -1.99
CA THR A 194 -5.90 -1.05 -2.61
C THR A 194 -5.93 -1.85 -3.92
N ARG A 195 -6.61 -3.00 -3.94
CA ARG A 195 -6.79 -3.82 -5.13
C ARG A 195 -7.58 -3.09 -6.23
N LYS A 196 -8.68 -2.43 -5.86
CA LYS A 196 -9.50 -1.66 -6.81
C LYS A 196 -8.80 -0.41 -7.33
N MET A 197 -7.89 0.17 -6.54
CA MET A 197 -6.97 1.23 -6.96
C MET A 197 -5.84 0.72 -7.87
N GLY A 198 -5.69 -0.60 -8.05
CA GLY A 198 -4.62 -1.18 -8.85
C GLY A 198 -3.24 -1.15 -8.17
N MET A 199 -3.20 -0.91 -6.86
CA MET A 199 -1.97 -0.72 -6.08
C MET A 199 -1.61 -1.90 -5.17
N LEU A 200 -2.25 -3.05 -5.37
CA LEU A 200 -1.98 -4.23 -4.56
C LEU A 200 -0.83 -5.03 -5.17
N VAL A 201 0.22 -5.27 -4.38
CA VAL A 201 1.42 -6.03 -4.76
C VAL A 201 1.71 -7.13 -3.76
N ALA A 202 2.32 -8.22 -4.20
CA ALA A 202 2.88 -9.25 -3.32
C ALA A 202 4.20 -8.76 -2.72
N LYS A 203 4.38 -8.96 -1.42
CA LYS A 203 5.66 -8.73 -0.70
C LYS A 203 6.03 -9.96 0.13
N ASP A 204 5.94 -11.13 -0.51
CA ASP A 204 6.27 -12.42 0.08
C ASP A 204 7.77 -12.55 0.36
N ASN A 205 8.62 -11.84 -0.39
CA ASN A 205 10.04 -11.71 -0.12
C ASN A 205 10.36 -11.17 1.28
N LEU A 206 9.42 -10.45 1.92
CA LEU A 206 9.50 -9.95 3.30
C LEU A 206 8.53 -10.66 4.25
N GLY A 207 7.79 -11.67 3.78
CA GLY A 207 6.77 -12.37 4.56
C GLY A 207 5.51 -11.53 4.85
N PHE A 208 5.22 -10.52 4.04
CA PHE A 208 4.10 -9.60 4.29
C PHE A 208 2.80 -10.01 3.64
N GLY A 209 2.83 -10.91 2.65
CA GLY A 209 1.69 -11.22 1.79
C GLY A 209 1.37 -10.07 0.85
N MET A 210 0.09 -9.94 0.48
CA MET A 210 -0.39 -8.84 -0.36
C MET A 210 -0.45 -7.53 0.43
N ARG A 211 0.18 -6.47 -0.08
CA ARG A 211 0.24 -5.14 0.55
C ARG A 211 0.00 -4.04 -0.47
N SER A 212 -0.19 -2.83 0.03
CA SER A 212 -0.27 -1.65 -0.83
C SER A 212 1.12 -1.24 -1.29
N TRP A 213 1.20 -0.84 -2.55
CA TRP A 213 2.31 -0.08 -3.08
C TRP A 213 2.35 1.31 -2.43
N ARG A 214 3.53 1.93 -2.35
CA ARG A 214 3.67 3.26 -1.79
C ARG A 214 3.26 4.31 -2.82
N TYR A 215 2.28 5.13 -2.47
CA TYR A 215 1.84 6.25 -3.31
C TYR A 215 1.20 7.35 -2.45
N ALA A 216 1.03 8.53 -3.03
CA ALA A 216 0.14 9.57 -2.52
C ALA A 216 -0.79 10.06 -3.65
N ALA A 217 -1.93 10.61 -3.29
CA ALA A 217 -2.93 11.12 -4.21
C ALA A 217 -3.61 12.36 -3.61
N LEU A 218 -3.82 13.38 -4.45
CA LEU A 218 -4.76 14.45 -4.15
C LEU A 218 -6.12 14.05 -4.69
N ILE A 219 -7.12 14.03 -3.82
CA ILE A 219 -8.48 13.60 -4.17
C ILE A 219 -9.43 14.73 -3.82
N ASN A 220 -10.20 15.19 -4.80
CA ASN A 220 -11.21 16.22 -4.62
C ASN A 220 -12.60 15.65 -4.95
N ASN A 221 -13.47 15.62 -3.95
CA ASN A 221 -14.82 15.09 -4.05
C ASN A 221 -14.84 13.67 -4.65
N GLY A 222 -13.97 12.81 -4.12
CA GLY A 222 -13.79 11.44 -4.60
C GLY A 222 -13.10 11.30 -5.96
N VAL A 223 -12.67 12.37 -6.62
CA VAL A 223 -11.97 12.33 -7.92
C VAL A 223 -10.48 12.59 -7.73
N VAL A 224 -9.62 11.75 -8.31
CA VAL A 224 -8.16 11.93 -8.24
C VAL A 224 -7.73 13.14 -9.09
N GLU A 225 -7.14 14.16 -8.46
CA GLU A 225 -6.56 15.34 -9.11
C GLU A 225 -5.11 15.12 -9.51
N HIS A 226 -4.31 14.57 -8.58
CA HIS A 226 -2.88 14.31 -8.76
C HIS A 226 -2.52 12.96 -8.16
N TRP A 227 -1.50 12.33 -8.74
CA TRP A 227 -1.07 10.99 -8.40
C TRP A 227 0.46 10.91 -8.30
N PHE A 228 0.94 10.44 -7.15
CA PHE A 228 2.34 10.41 -6.74
C PHE A 228 2.74 8.97 -6.42
N GLU A 229 3.00 8.18 -7.46
CA GLU A 229 3.38 6.78 -7.34
C GLU A 229 4.90 6.64 -7.25
N GLU A 230 5.38 5.82 -6.31
CA GLU A 230 6.81 5.49 -6.28
C GLU A 230 7.21 4.60 -7.45
N GLU A 231 8.43 4.78 -7.96
CA GLU A 231 8.96 3.99 -9.08
C GLU A 231 9.22 2.53 -8.70
N GLY A 232 9.20 1.65 -9.71
CA GLY A 232 9.52 0.22 -9.50
C GLY A 232 8.34 -0.63 -9.04
N PHE A 233 7.10 -0.18 -9.30
CA PHE A 233 5.87 -0.93 -9.05
C PHE A 233 5.99 -2.37 -9.57
N SER A 234 6.10 -3.32 -8.65
CA SER A 234 6.25 -4.74 -8.95
C SER A 234 6.05 -5.60 -7.70
N ASP A 235 5.65 -6.85 -7.92
CA ASP A 235 5.65 -7.88 -6.89
C ASP A 235 7.08 -8.19 -6.44
N ASN A 236 7.25 -8.37 -5.14
CA ASN A 236 8.51 -8.72 -4.49
C ASN A 236 9.67 -7.77 -4.81
N CYS A 237 9.36 -6.49 -5.07
CA CYS A 237 10.38 -5.45 -5.21
C CYS A 237 11.30 -5.43 -3.98
N GLU A 238 12.61 -5.53 -4.21
CA GLU A 238 13.65 -5.55 -3.17
C GLU A 238 13.93 -4.15 -2.59
N ALA A 239 13.70 -3.11 -3.40
CA ALA A 239 13.85 -1.73 -2.97
C ALA A 239 12.65 -1.27 -2.12
N ASP A 240 12.90 -0.29 -1.26
CA ASP A 240 11.86 0.47 -0.55
C ASP A 240 11.87 1.94 -1.01
N PRO A 241 11.37 2.23 -2.23
CA PRO A 241 11.41 3.57 -2.79
C PRO A 241 10.55 4.53 -1.95
N TYR A 242 11.11 5.71 -1.71
CA TYR A 242 10.43 6.80 -1.03
C TYR A 242 11.00 8.15 -1.49
N GLY A 243 10.21 8.88 -2.27
CA GLY A 243 10.58 10.19 -2.76
C GLY A 243 9.40 10.89 -3.44
N VAL A 244 8.78 10.23 -4.42
CA VAL A 244 7.68 10.81 -5.20
C VAL A 244 6.46 11.07 -4.30
N SER A 245 6.15 10.16 -3.39
CA SER A 245 5.04 10.25 -2.43
C SER A 245 5.39 10.98 -1.14
N SER A 246 6.56 11.63 -1.06
CA SER A 246 6.97 12.39 0.12
C SER A 246 6.05 13.61 0.35
N PRO A 247 5.77 13.98 1.61
CA PRO A 247 4.91 15.12 1.90
C PRO A 247 5.52 16.44 1.38
N GLN A 248 6.85 16.55 1.33
CA GLN A 248 7.52 17.71 0.73
C GLN A 248 7.16 17.85 -0.75
N ASN A 249 7.28 16.78 -1.54
CA ASN A 249 6.94 16.81 -2.96
C ASN A 249 5.46 17.11 -3.21
N VAL A 250 4.57 16.52 -2.39
CA VAL A 250 3.12 16.81 -2.45
C VAL A 250 2.85 18.29 -2.13
N LEU A 251 3.49 18.84 -1.10
CA LEU A 251 3.30 20.23 -0.69
C LEU A 251 3.86 21.21 -1.73
N GLU A 252 5.00 20.91 -2.32
CA GLU A 252 5.58 21.68 -3.43
C GLU A 252 4.63 21.71 -4.64
N THR A 253 4.03 20.57 -4.97
CA THR A 253 3.04 20.48 -6.06
C THR A 253 1.80 21.34 -5.77
N LEU A 254 1.29 21.33 -4.54
CA LEU A 254 0.16 22.17 -4.14
C LEU A 254 0.50 23.67 -4.25
N ARG A 255 1.68 24.06 -3.77
CA ARG A 255 2.15 25.45 -3.81
C ARG A 255 2.42 25.95 -5.23
N ALA A 256 2.80 25.07 -6.15
CA ALA A 256 3.01 25.42 -7.56
C ALA A 256 1.69 25.58 -8.35
N ALA A 257 0.59 25.01 -7.84
CA ALA A 257 -0.73 25.08 -8.46
C ALA A 257 -1.60 26.24 -7.94
N ALA A 258 -1.17 26.90 -6.85
CA ALA A 258 -1.82 28.06 -6.23
C ALA A 258 -1.40 29.38 -6.91
#